data_AF-A0AA39NTB1-F1
#
_entry.id   AF-A0AA39NTB1-F1
#
_cell.length_a   1.000
_cell.length_b   1.000
_cell.length_c   1.000
_cell.angle_alpha   90.00
_cell.angle_beta   90.00
_cell.angle_gamma   90.00
#
_symmetry.space_group_name_H-M   'P 1'
#
loop_
_entity.id
_entity.type
_entity.pdbx_description
1 polymer ?
#
loop_
_entity_poly.entity_id
_entity_poly.type
_entity_poly.pdbx_seq_one_letter_code
_entity_poly.pdbx_strand_id
1 'polypeptide(L)'
;NHASSPVPSSNRCRSPCPALNALANHGYISKEGQNIAFFDLLRAMVHVYNVSILLALFLALPGYLLYGTFRCTGWPWKWTWVLSLARLSEFGASRLAHRASLVHVDQPSHHPDPKLLESLISAYPSGLSICDIAEVRVKREAALEKPLNWWHEQIALGESALSWLLLRDGSDEQATVPVERMREFFGEERLPEGWWERVRPQQAVGLLTARRIANEVQK
;
A
#
# COMPACT_ATOMS: atom_id res chain seq x y z
N ASN A 1 -22.41 -10.46 9.93
CA ASN A 1 -22.07 -11.80 9.42
C ASN A 1 -22.17 -11.84 7.90
N HIS A 2 -21.12 -11.40 7.19
CA HIS A 2 -21.04 -11.47 5.72
C HIS A 2 -19.98 -12.50 5.31
N ALA A 3 -20.26 -13.78 5.56
CA ALA A 3 -19.44 -14.86 5.04
C ALA A 3 -19.89 -15.18 3.60
N SER A 4 -19.43 -14.38 2.64
CA SER A 4 -19.44 -14.78 1.23
C SER A 4 -18.48 -15.97 1.04
N SER A 5 -18.93 -16.99 0.30
CA SER A 5 -18.22 -18.23 0.00
C SER A 5 -16.75 -17.99 -0.38
N PRO A 6 -15.82 -18.90 -0.03
CA PRO A 6 -14.40 -18.72 -0.33
C PRO A 6 -14.17 -18.72 -1.83
N VAL A 7 -13.75 -17.58 -2.37
CA VAL A 7 -13.30 -17.43 -3.76
C VAL A 7 -12.05 -18.30 -3.95
N PRO A 8 -11.97 -19.16 -4.98
CA PRO A 8 -10.76 -19.93 -5.28
C PRO A 8 -9.54 -19.02 -5.44
N SER A 9 -8.38 -19.44 -4.93
CA SER A 9 -7.14 -18.64 -4.98
C SER A 9 -6.74 -18.25 -6.41
N SER A 10 -7.00 -19.10 -7.40
CA SER A 10 -6.71 -18.88 -8.83
C SER A 10 -7.44 -17.68 -9.44
N ASN A 11 -8.55 -17.23 -8.83
CA ASN A 11 -9.37 -16.14 -9.36
C ASN A 11 -9.14 -14.82 -8.59
N ARG A 12 -8.22 -14.81 -7.62
CA ARG A 12 -7.91 -13.62 -6.83
C ARG A 12 -6.74 -12.87 -7.45
N CYS A 13 -6.97 -11.63 -7.86
CA CYS A 13 -5.95 -10.70 -8.31
C CYS A 13 -5.45 -9.86 -7.13
N ARG A 14 -4.15 -9.60 -7.10
CA ARG A 14 -3.49 -8.72 -6.13
C ARG A 14 -2.69 -7.64 -6.85
N SER A 15 -2.21 -6.66 -6.10
CA SER A 15 -1.43 -5.51 -6.57
C SER A 15 -0.02 -5.57 -5.96
N PRO A 16 0.92 -4.70 -6.36
CA PRO A 16 2.17 -4.52 -5.59
C PRO A 16 1.95 -3.77 -4.27
N CYS A 17 0.73 -3.32 -3.95
CA CYS A 17 0.44 -2.54 -2.75
C CYS A 17 -0.10 -3.44 -1.61
N PRO A 18 0.65 -3.60 -0.50
CA PRO A 18 0.24 -4.44 0.62
C PRO A 18 -1.07 -3.96 1.27
N ALA A 19 -1.28 -2.64 1.33
CA ALA A 19 -2.51 -2.06 1.88
C ALA A 19 -3.75 -2.49 1.06
N LEU A 20 -3.71 -2.35 -0.26
CA LEU A 20 -4.84 -2.76 -1.11
C LEU A 20 -5.10 -4.27 -1.03
N ASN A 21 -4.03 -5.05 -0.96
CA ASN A 21 -4.12 -6.50 -0.84
C ASN A 21 -4.73 -6.91 0.52
N ALA A 22 -4.36 -6.25 1.62
CA ALA A 22 -4.98 -6.45 2.92
C ALA A 22 -6.48 -6.08 2.93
N LEU A 23 -6.87 -4.97 2.29
CA LEU A 23 -8.29 -4.65 2.14
C LEU A 23 -9.06 -5.75 1.40
N ALA A 24 -8.49 -6.31 0.33
CA ALA A 24 -9.11 -7.39 -0.44
C ALA A 24 -9.13 -8.71 0.35
N ASN A 25 -8.05 -9.05 1.04
CA ASN A 25 -7.93 -10.27 1.86
C ASN A 25 -8.95 -10.28 3.00
N HIS A 26 -9.21 -9.12 3.61
CA HIS A 26 -10.23 -8.96 4.66
C HIS A 26 -11.64 -8.67 4.14
N GLY A 27 -11.82 -8.48 2.82
CA GLY A 27 -13.13 -8.25 2.20
C GLY A 27 -13.73 -6.86 2.42
N TYR A 28 -12.90 -5.85 2.71
CA TYR A 28 -13.32 -4.44 2.72
C TYR A 28 -13.49 -3.87 1.31
N ILE A 29 -12.81 -4.47 0.35
CA ILE A 29 -13.04 -4.32 -1.09
C ILE A 29 -13.26 -5.71 -1.71
N SER A 30 -13.49 -5.77 -3.02
CA SER A 30 -13.62 -7.01 -3.79
C SER A 30 -12.53 -8.03 -3.42
N LYS A 31 -12.92 -9.22 -2.92
CA LYS A 31 -11.99 -10.28 -2.50
C LYS A 31 -11.18 -10.83 -3.68
N GLU A 32 -11.81 -10.80 -4.85
CA GLU A 32 -11.25 -11.13 -6.16
C GLU A 32 -10.23 -10.09 -6.62
N GLY A 33 -10.22 -8.88 -6.04
CA GLY A 33 -9.36 -7.79 -6.48
C GLY A 33 -9.75 -7.19 -7.84
N GLN A 34 -11.01 -7.37 -8.24
CA GLN A 34 -11.55 -6.92 -9.52
C GLN A 34 -12.78 -6.03 -9.31
N ASN A 35 -13.04 -5.13 -10.28
CA ASN A 35 -14.23 -4.28 -10.29
C ASN A 35 -14.40 -3.43 -9.03
N ILE A 36 -13.30 -2.99 -8.43
CA ILE A 36 -13.32 -2.19 -7.20
C ILE A 36 -13.78 -0.78 -7.57
N ALA A 37 -14.97 -0.39 -7.09
CA ALA A 37 -15.49 0.95 -7.37
C ALA A 37 -14.72 2.03 -6.61
N PHE A 38 -14.52 3.19 -7.24
CA PHE A 38 -13.75 4.30 -6.68
C PHE A 38 -14.19 4.69 -5.26
N PHE A 39 -15.49 4.88 -5.05
CA PHE A 39 -16.01 5.26 -3.75
C PHE A 39 -15.95 4.15 -2.70
N ASP A 40 -15.95 2.88 -3.11
CA ASP A 40 -15.80 1.77 -2.19
C ASP A 40 -14.35 1.68 -1.69
N LEU A 41 -13.38 1.89 -2.57
CA LEU A 41 -11.97 1.99 -2.16
C LEU A 41 -11.74 3.18 -1.21
N LEU A 42 -12.29 4.36 -1.53
CA LEU A 42 -12.16 5.54 -0.66
C LEU A 42 -12.71 5.27 0.74
N ARG A 43 -13.93 4.71 0.84
CA ARG A 43 -14.54 4.36 2.13
C ARG A 43 -13.71 3.33 2.88
N ALA A 44 -13.21 2.31 2.18
CA ALA A 44 -12.37 1.28 2.79
C ALA A 44 -11.08 1.86 3.37
N MET A 45 -10.37 2.73 2.63
CA MET A 45 -9.14 3.36 3.13
C MET A 45 -9.42 4.26 4.35
N VAL A 46 -10.44 5.12 4.29
CA VAL A 46 -10.80 5.99 5.41
C VAL A 46 -11.20 5.17 6.64
N HIS A 47 -12.02 4.13 6.45
CA HIS A 47 -12.48 3.30 7.55
C HIS A 47 -11.34 2.47 8.16
N VAL A 48 -10.63 1.70 7.34
CA VAL A 48 -9.63 0.73 7.81
C VAL A 48 -8.35 1.39 8.25
N TYR A 49 -7.80 2.31 7.45
CA TYR A 49 -6.48 2.93 7.71
C TYR A 49 -6.54 4.26 8.46
N ASN A 50 -7.74 4.77 8.74
CA ASN A 50 -7.94 6.10 9.32
C ASN A 50 -7.25 7.21 8.52
N VAL A 51 -7.10 7.08 7.20
CA VAL A 51 -6.58 8.18 6.39
C VAL A 51 -7.69 9.22 6.19
N SER A 52 -7.32 10.50 6.11
CA SER A 52 -8.30 11.55 5.83
C SER A 52 -8.88 11.40 4.43
N ILE A 53 -10.09 11.90 4.20
CA ILE A 53 -10.75 11.85 2.87
C ILE A 53 -9.87 12.50 1.80
N LEU A 54 -9.20 13.61 2.13
CA LEU A 54 -8.29 14.29 1.19
C LEU A 54 -7.09 13.42 0.83
N LEU A 55 -6.49 12.73 1.80
CA LEU A 55 -5.38 11.81 1.53
C LEU A 55 -5.89 10.58 0.75
N ALA A 56 -7.04 10.02 1.11
CA ALA A 56 -7.66 8.90 0.39
C ALA A 56 -7.92 9.25 -1.08
N LEU A 57 -8.45 10.45 -1.37
CA LEU A 57 -8.63 10.94 -2.73
C LEU A 57 -7.30 11.08 -3.47
N PHE A 58 -6.30 11.68 -2.82
CA PHE A 58 -4.96 11.84 -3.39
C PHE A 58 -4.31 10.50 -3.76
N LEU A 59 -4.49 9.46 -2.93
CA LEU A 59 -3.94 8.13 -3.17
C LEU A 59 -4.73 7.33 -4.23
N ALA A 60 -6.07 7.40 -4.21
CA ALA A 60 -6.89 6.62 -5.13
C ALA A 60 -6.88 7.19 -6.56
N LEU A 61 -6.93 8.52 -6.70
CA LEU A 61 -7.21 9.15 -7.99
C LEU A 61 -6.21 8.75 -9.11
N PRO A 62 -4.88 8.74 -8.89
CA PRO A 62 -3.93 8.32 -9.91
C PRO A 62 -4.16 6.88 -10.39
N GLY A 63 -4.48 5.96 -9.47
CA GLY A 63 -4.77 4.56 -9.80
C GLY A 63 -5.97 4.43 -10.74
N TYR A 64 -7.03 5.19 -10.47
CA TYR A 64 -8.22 5.14 -11.31
C TYR A 64 -8.02 5.88 -12.64
N LEU A 65 -7.29 6.99 -12.68
CA LEU A 65 -6.99 7.72 -13.93
C LEU A 65 -6.12 6.90 -14.89
N LEU A 66 -5.12 6.18 -14.36
CA LEU A 66 -4.15 5.45 -15.17
C LEU A 66 -4.63 4.05 -15.58
N TYR A 67 -5.50 3.42 -14.78
CA TYR A 67 -5.86 2.00 -14.93
C TYR A 67 -7.36 1.72 -14.86
N GLY A 68 -8.16 2.68 -14.42
CA GLY A 68 -9.59 2.51 -14.22
C GLY A 68 -10.35 2.41 -15.54
N THR A 69 -11.51 1.77 -15.49
CA THR A 69 -12.45 1.65 -16.61
C THR A 69 -13.86 1.96 -16.14
N PHE A 70 -14.71 2.44 -17.04
CA PHE A 70 -16.11 2.62 -16.73
C PHE A 70 -16.87 1.35 -17.07
N ARG A 71 -17.61 0.81 -16.09
CA ARG A 71 -18.53 -0.30 -16.31
C ARG A 71 -19.96 0.20 -16.18
N CYS A 72 -20.78 -0.20 -17.14
CA CYS A 72 -22.21 0.00 -17.09
C CYS A 72 -22.88 -1.31 -16.67
N THR A 73 -23.72 -1.27 -15.63
CA THR A 73 -24.42 -2.45 -15.11
C THR A 73 -25.88 -2.14 -14.82
N GLY A 74 -26.75 -3.13 -15.02
CA GLY A 74 -28.16 -3.09 -14.63
C GLY A 74 -29.07 -2.18 -15.47
N TRP A 75 -30.35 -2.17 -15.11
CA TRP A 75 -31.38 -1.25 -15.58
C TRP A 75 -32.09 -0.61 -14.36
N PRO A 76 -32.18 0.72 -14.25
CA PRO A 76 -31.60 1.72 -15.15
C PRO A 76 -30.05 1.69 -15.09
N TRP A 77 -29.42 2.11 -16.19
CA TRP A 77 -27.98 2.06 -16.38
C TRP A 77 -27.21 2.72 -15.24
N LYS A 78 -26.36 1.95 -14.55
CA LYS A 78 -25.46 2.47 -13.51
C LYS A 78 -24.02 2.42 -14.02
N TRP A 79 -23.46 3.59 -14.29
CA TRP A 79 -22.05 3.76 -14.64
C TRP A 79 -21.20 3.84 -13.38
N THR A 80 -20.18 2.99 -13.29
CA THR A 80 -19.26 2.93 -12.16
C THR A 80 -17.83 2.95 -12.66
N TRP A 81 -16.99 3.82 -12.09
CA TRP A 81 -15.55 3.82 -12.34
C TRP A 81 -14.89 2.77 -11.46
N VAL A 82 -14.31 1.76 -12.09
CA VAL A 82 -13.77 0.58 -11.41
C VAL A 82 -12.31 0.33 -11.76
N LEU A 83 -11.61 -0.31 -10.83
CA LEU A 83 -10.20 -0.70 -10.96
C LEU A 83 -10.04 -2.20 -10.64
N SER A 84 -9.08 -2.85 -11.31
CA SER A 84 -8.61 -4.20 -10.96
C SER A 84 -7.19 -4.11 -10.42
N LEU A 85 -6.93 -4.73 -9.26
CA LEU A 85 -5.65 -4.66 -8.54
C LEU A 85 -4.47 -5.13 -9.38
N ALA A 86 -4.65 -6.14 -10.22
CA ALA A 86 -3.58 -6.66 -11.07
C ALA A 86 -2.98 -5.59 -12.00
N ARG A 87 -3.77 -4.61 -12.45
CA ARG A 87 -3.27 -3.56 -13.35
C ARG A 87 -2.22 -2.66 -12.70
N LEU A 88 -2.24 -2.58 -11.36
CA LEU A 88 -1.30 -1.75 -10.62
C LEU A 88 0.14 -2.28 -10.67
N SER A 89 0.38 -3.54 -11.09
CA SER A 89 1.74 -4.09 -11.25
C SER A 89 2.38 -3.74 -12.60
N GLU A 90 1.64 -3.14 -13.53
CA GLU A 90 2.17 -2.74 -14.83
C GLU A 90 3.27 -1.68 -14.65
N PHE A 91 4.48 -1.94 -15.16
CA PHE A 91 5.61 -1.00 -15.12
C PHE A 91 5.55 0.00 -16.28
N GLY A 92 6.11 1.19 -16.09
CA GLY A 92 6.24 2.23 -17.12
C GLY A 92 6.52 3.61 -16.50
N ALA A 93 7.00 4.55 -17.29
CA ALA A 93 7.41 5.88 -16.78
C ALA A 93 6.29 6.66 -16.09
N SER A 94 5.04 6.49 -16.54
CA SER A 94 3.84 7.11 -15.94
C SER A 94 3.02 6.16 -15.08
N ARG A 95 3.49 4.92 -14.88
CA ARG A 95 2.79 3.91 -14.07
C ARG A 95 3.11 4.07 -12.59
N LEU A 96 2.25 3.54 -11.73
CA LEU A 96 2.43 3.60 -10.27
C LEU A 96 3.50 2.61 -9.79
N ALA A 97 3.49 1.37 -10.29
CA ALA A 97 4.53 0.41 -9.95
C ALA A 97 5.91 0.90 -10.41
N HIS A 98 6.88 0.79 -9.50
CA HIS A 98 8.24 1.24 -9.71
C HIS A 98 9.26 0.24 -9.12
N ARG A 99 10.51 0.41 -9.54
CA ARG A 99 11.66 -0.35 -9.04
C ARG A 99 12.08 0.16 -7.66
N ALA A 100 12.95 -0.55 -6.97
CA ALA A 100 13.43 -0.23 -5.62
C ALA A 100 12.34 -0.22 -4.54
N SER A 101 11.22 -0.94 -4.75
CA SER A 101 10.17 -1.17 -3.74
C SER A 101 10.69 -1.97 -2.54
N LEU A 102 10.34 -1.63 -1.29
CA LEU A 102 10.89 -2.25 -0.06
C LEU A 102 10.99 -3.79 -0.12
N VAL A 103 9.87 -4.44 -0.47
CA VAL A 103 9.73 -5.91 -0.41
C VAL A 103 9.32 -6.54 -1.75
N HIS A 104 9.41 -5.82 -2.87
CA HIS A 104 9.10 -6.37 -4.19
C HIS A 104 10.36 -6.38 -5.06
N VAL A 105 10.44 -7.38 -5.95
CA VAL A 105 11.47 -7.44 -6.99
C VAL A 105 11.30 -6.31 -8.00
N ASP A 106 12.37 -5.96 -8.72
CA ASP A 106 12.37 -4.87 -9.71
C ASP A 106 11.76 -5.28 -11.06
N GLN A 107 10.64 -5.97 -11.01
CA GLN A 107 9.84 -6.41 -12.15
C GLN A 107 8.36 -6.49 -11.73
N PRO A 108 7.40 -6.48 -12.69
CA PRO A 108 6.00 -6.64 -12.37
C PRO A 108 5.74 -7.82 -11.44
N SER A 109 5.18 -7.53 -10.26
CA SER A 109 4.82 -8.52 -9.24
C SER A 109 3.54 -8.10 -8.55
N HIS A 110 2.82 -9.10 -8.03
CA HIS A 110 1.60 -8.95 -7.23
C HIS A 110 1.79 -9.44 -5.79
N HIS A 111 3.00 -9.90 -5.46
CA HIS A 111 3.33 -10.53 -4.20
C HIS A 111 4.69 -10.03 -3.70
N PRO A 112 4.86 -9.91 -2.38
CA PRO A 112 6.15 -9.62 -1.78
C PRO A 112 7.15 -10.74 -2.09
N ASP A 113 8.41 -10.36 -2.25
CA ASP A 113 9.51 -11.30 -2.35
C ASP A 113 9.94 -11.74 -0.93
N PRO A 114 9.86 -13.04 -0.59
CA PRO A 114 10.18 -13.50 0.75
C PRO A 114 11.63 -13.23 1.15
N LYS A 115 12.58 -13.23 0.21
CA LYS A 115 14.00 -12.98 0.53
C LYS A 115 14.23 -11.51 0.86
N LEU A 116 13.58 -10.60 0.15
CA LEU A 116 13.64 -9.17 0.43
C LEU A 116 13.03 -8.86 1.79
N LEU A 117 11.88 -9.45 2.11
CA LEU A 117 11.24 -9.30 3.42
C LEU A 117 12.11 -9.84 4.55
N GLU A 118 12.65 -11.06 4.42
CA GLU A 118 13.52 -11.63 5.45
C GLU A 118 14.83 -10.84 5.61
N SER A 119 15.39 -10.34 4.50
CA SER A 119 16.58 -9.46 4.56
C SER A 119 16.28 -8.16 5.30
N LEU A 120 15.12 -7.55 5.04
CA LEU A 120 14.67 -6.33 5.73
C LEU A 120 14.54 -6.58 7.23
N ILE A 121 13.81 -7.62 7.62
CA ILE A 121 13.55 -7.91 9.03
C ILE A 121 14.82 -8.32 9.77
N SER A 122 15.69 -9.10 9.13
CA SER A 122 16.97 -9.52 9.73
C SER A 122 17.93 -8.34 9.93
N ALA A 123 17.88 -7.34 9.04
CA ALA A 123 18.70 -6.13 9.15
C ALA A 123 18.24 -5.19 10.26
N TYR A 124 16.94 -5.19 10.60
CA TYR A 124 16.33 -4.26 11.55
C TYR A 124 15.51 -5.02 12.63
N PRO A 125 16.18 -5.80 13.51
CA PRO A 125 15.50 -6.65 14.50
C PRO A 125 14.72 -5.87 15.57
N SER A 126 15.05 -4.59 15.79
CA SER A 126 14.33 -3.68 16.70
C SER A 126 13.16 -2.95 16.05
N GLY A 127 12.82 -3.29 14.79
CA GLY A 127 11.85 -2.58 13.97
C GLY A 127 12.47 -1.49 13.09
N LEU A 128 11.69 -0.98 12.14
CA LEU A 128 12.12 0.07 11.21
C LEU A 128 11.68 1.47 11.69
N SER A 129 12.64 2.31 12.07
CA SER A 129 12.39 3.75 12.20
C SER A 129 12.20 4.41 10.84
N ILE A 130 11.78 5.68 10.83
CA ILE A 130 11.67 6.43 9.57
C ILE A 130 13.03 6.62 8.88
N CYS A 131 14.11 6.78 9.65
CA CYS A 131 15.47 6.88 9.14
C CYS A 131 15.94 5.55 8.53
N ASP A 132 15.59 4.42 9.14
CA ASP A 132 15.91 3.09 8.60
C ASP A 132 15.20 2.86 7.27
N ILE A 133 13.93 3.28 7.14
CA ILE A 133 13.20 3.21 5.86
C ILE A 133 13.91 4.04 4.78
N ALA A 134 14.37 5.25 5.13
CA ALA A 134 15.14 6.10 4.22
C ALA A 134 16.45 5.43 3.79
N GLU A 135 17.19 4.83 4.73
CA GLU A 135 18.43 4.12 4.44
C GLU A 135 18.20 2.92 3.51
N VAL A 136 17.16 2.11 3.77
CA VAL A 136 16.79 0.97 2.92
C VAL A 136 16.45 1.46 1.52
N ARG A 137 15.68 2.54 1.39
CA ARG A 137 15.34 3.13 0.09
C ARG A 137 16.59 3.55 -0.68
N VAL A 138 17.51 4.28 -0.05
CA VAL A 138 18.77 4.72 -0.67
C VAL A 138 19.59 3.51 -1.15
N LYS A 139 19.71 2.46 -0.33
CA LYS A 139 20.41 1.23 -0.71
C LYS A 139 19.76 0.54 -1.92
N ARG A 140 18.42 0.46 -1.93
CA ARG A 140 17.68 -0.15 -3.04
C ARG A 140 17.78 0.64 -4.34
N GLU A 141 17.74 1.96 -4.26
CA GLU A 141 17.87 2.83 -5.44
C GLU A 141 19.29 2.85 -6.01
N ALA A 142 20.31 2.80 -5.15
CA ALA A 142 21.72 2.70 -5.56
C ALA A 142 22.04 1.40 -6.33
N ALA A 143 21.23 0.35 -6.13
CA ALA A 143 21.38 -0.92 -6.84
C ALA A 143 20.74 -0.91 -8.25
N LEU A 144 20.02 0.15 -8.64
CA LEU A 144 19.38 0.24 -9.94
C LEU A 144 20.39 0.63 -11.03
N GLU A 145 20.27 0.00 -12.21
CA GLU A 145 21.03 0.42 -13.40
C GLU A 145 20.71 1.86 -13.85
N LYS A 146 19.47 2.29 -13.59
CA LYS A 146 18.98 3.63 -13.93
C LYS A 146 18.24 4.20 -12.72
N PRO A 147 18.47 5.48 -12.36
CA PRO A 147 17.75 6.11 -11.26
C PRO A 147 16.26 6.15 -11.54
N LEU A 148 15.46 6.20 -10.47
CA LEU A 148 14.03 6.47 -10.58
C LEU A 148 13.81 7.85 -11.22
N ASN A 149 12.74 7.96 -12.01
CA ASN A 149 12.28 9.27 -12.43
C ASN A 149 11.61 9.98 -11.24
N TRP A 150 11.47 11.29 -11.34
CA TRP A 150 10.86 12.12 -10.29
C TRP A 150 9.49 11.60 -9.82
N TRP A 151 8.65 11.11 -10.74
CA TRP A 151 7.32 10.58 -10.39
C TRP A 151 7.40 9.34 -9.50
N HIS A 152 8.26 8.38 -9.85
CA HIS A 152 8.50 7.17 -9.05
C HIS A 152 9.19 7.46 -7.72
N GLU A 153 10.09 8.45 -7.69
CA GLU A 153 10.68 8.93 -6.44
C GLU A 153 9.60 9.46 -5.49
N GLN A 154 8.66 10.30 -5.98
CA GLN A 154 7.56 10.80 -5.13
C GLN A 154 6.67 9.68 -4.60
N ILE A 155 6.41 8.64 -5.40
CA ILE A 155 5.65 7.46 -4.95
C ILE A 155 6.43 6.71 -3.86
N ALA A 156 7.71 6.41 -4.08
CA ALA A 156 8.55 5.69 -3.12
C ALA A 156 8.64 6.42 -1.76
N LEU A 157 8.75 7.75 -1.78
CA LEU A 157 8.74 8.59 -0.57
C LEU A 157 7.39 8.53 0.15
N GLY A 158 6.28 8.60 -0.61
CA GLY A 158 4.94 8.51 -0.07
C GLY A 158 4.64 7.13 0.55
N GLU A 159 5.04 6.04 -0.12
CA GLU A 159 4.90 4.67 0.39
C GLU A 159 5.71 4.44 1.66
N SER A 160 6.92 4.99 1.72
CA SER A 160 7.79 4.96 2.92
C SER A 160 7.13 5.65 4.11
N ALA A 161 6.65 6.89 3.89
CA ALA A 161 5.93 7.65 4.91
C ALA A 161 4.66 6.96 5.41
N LEU A 162 3.84 6.43 4.49
CA LEU A 162 2.60 5.75 4.85
C LEU A 162 2.85 4.44 5.58
N SER A 163 3.87 3.67 5.16
CA SER A 163 4.27 2.44 5.84
C SER A 163 4.60 2.71 7.30
N TRP A 164 5.38 3.75 7.58
CA TRP A 164 5.71 4.15 8.94
C TRP A 164 4.50 4.69 9.70
N LEU A 165 3.75 5.65 9.13
CA LEU A 165 2.61 6.29 9.78
C LEU A 165 1.49 5.31 10.15
N LEU A 166 1.26 4.27 9.34
CA LEU A 166 0.20 3.29 9.55
C LEU A 166 0.59 2.15 10.49
N LEU A 167 1.88 1.83 10.59
CA LEU A 167 2.35 0.62 11.27
C LEU A 167 3.26 0.87 12.46
N ARG A 168 3.62 2.12 12.78
CA ARG A 168 4.48 2.43 13.92
C ARG A 168 3.82 2.15 15.28
N ASP A 169 4.60 1.77 16.28
CA ASP A 169 4.12 1.41 17.63
C ASP A 169 3.97 2.58 18.60
N GLY A 170 4.41 3.78 18.21
CA GLY A 170 4.29 5.01 18.98
C GLY A 170 3.90 6.23 18.12
N SER A 171 3.70 7.37 18.77
CA SER A 171 3.37 8.62 18.07
C SER A 171 4.56 9.57 17.88
N ASP A 172 5.65 9.35 18.61
CA ASP A 172 6.87 10.15 18.57
C ASP A 172 7.78 9.79 17.38
N GLU A 173 8.94 10.43 17.32
CA GLU A 173 9.96 10.26 16.28
C GLU A 173 10.81 9.00 16.49
N GLN A 174 10.80 8.43 17.70
CA GLN A 174 11.52 7.19 18.03
C GLN A 174 10.69 5.94 17.67
N ALA A 175 9.40 6.10 17.39
CA ALA A 175 8.51 5.03 16.99
C ALA A 175 9.06 4.24 15.80
N THR A 176 8.94 2.92 15.88
CA THR A 176 9.39 2.02 14.82
C THR A 176 8.22 1.22 14.30
N VAL A 177 8.36 0.67 13.09
CA VAL A 177 7.48 -0.38 12.58
C VAL A 177 8.01 -1.71 13.13
N PRO A 178 7.33 -2.37 14.08
CA PRO A 178 7.79 -3.61 14.67
C PRO A 178 7.88 -4.74 13.64
N VAL A 179 8.79 -5.68 13.91
CA VAL A 179 9.04 -6.84 13.04
C VAL A 179 7.77 -7.64 12.75
N GLU A 180 6.94 -7.86 13.77
CA GLU A 180 5.70 -8.61 13.63
C GLU A 180 4.76 -7.91 12.66
N ARG A 181 4.60 -6.58 12.77
CA ARG A 181 3.75 -5.82 11.86
C ARG A 181 4.29 -5.82 10.44
N MET A 182 5.61 -5.88 10.25
CA MET A 182 6.20 -6.06 8.92
C MET A 182 5.86 -7.42 8.34
N ARG A 183 5.97 -8.51 9.12
CA ARG A 183 5.61 -9.86 8.67
C ARG A 183 4.15 -9.94 8.27
N GLU A 184 3.26 -9.44 9.12
CA GLU A 184 1.82 -9.49 8.89
C GLU A 184 1.40 -8.59 7.72
N PHE A 185 1.87 -7.34 7.67
CA PHE A 185 1.40 -6.38 6.67
C PHE A 185 2.10 -6.53 5.32
N PHE A 186 3.43 -6.65 5.30
CA PHE A 186 4.17 -6.77 4.04
C PHE A 186 4.22 -8.20 3.54
N GLY A 187 4.37 -9.19 4.42
CA GLY A 187 4.50 -10.60 4.03
C GLY A 187 3.18 -11.30 3.82
N GLU A 188 2.30 -11.25 4.82
CA GLU A 188 0.99 -11.91 4.77
C GLU A 188 -0.09 -11.07 4.08
N GLU A 189 0.20 -9.79 3.83
CA GLU A 189 -0.77 -8.81 3.31
C GLU A 189 -2.06 -8.82 4.14
N ARG A 190 -1.87 -8.80 5.46
CA ARG A 190 -2.91 -8.90 6.49
C ARG A 190 -2.85 -7.66 7.39
N LEU A 191 -3.99 -7.27 7.96
CA LEU A 191 -3.98 -6.28 9.03
C LEU A 191 -3.27 -6.88 10.27
N PRO A 192 -2.29 -6.18 10.86
CA PRO A 192 -1.58 -6.65 12.04
C PRO A 192 -2.50 -7.02 13.21
N GLU A 193 -2.03 -7.92 14.09
CA GLU A 193 -2.80 -8.34 15.25
C GLU A 193 -3.19 -7.16 16.15
N GLY A 194 -4.47 -7.12 16.57
CA GLY A 194 -5.02 -6.00 17.33
C GLY A 194 -5.13 -4.71 16.52
N TRP A 195 -5.37 -4.83 15.21
CA TRP A 195 -5.47 -3.69 14.29
C TRP A 195 -6.36 -2.58 14.84
N TRP A 196 -7.59 -2.91 15.22
CA TRP A 196 -8.59 -1.90 15.60
C TRP A 196 -8.33 -1.28 16.97
N GLU A 197 -7.72 -2.05 17.87
CA GLU A 197 -7.53 -1.66 19.27
C GLU A 197 -6.20 -0.95 19.52
N ARG A 198 -5.13 -1.36 18.82
CA ARG A 198 -3.75 -0.99 19.18
C ARG A 198 -2.88 -0.49 18.03
N VAL A 199 -3.15 -0.91 16.79
CA VAL A 199 -2.25 -0.60 15.66
C VAL A 199 -2.76 0.54 14.79
N ARG A 200 -4.05 0.52 14.44
CA ARG A 200 -4.69 1.52 13.59
C ARG A 200 -4.45 2.92 14.17
N PRO A 201 -4.01 3.90 13.34
CA PRO A 201 -3.82 5.26 13.82
C PRO A 201 -5.08 5.79 14.49
N GLN A 202 -4.95 6.30 15.72
CA GLN A 202 -6.08 6.86 16.48
C GLN A 202 -6.50 8.23 15.94
N GLN A 203 -5.52 9.04 15.56
CA GLN A 203 -5.74 10.27 14.81
C GLN A 203 -5.68 10.00 13.31
N ALA A 204 -6.53 10.69 12.56
CA ALA A 204 -6.57 10.48 11.12
C ALA A 204 -5.27 10.94 10.45
N VAL A 205 -4.68 10.08 9.62
CA VAL A 205 -3.47 10.42 8.87
C VAL A 205 -3.85 11.39 7.75
N GLY A 206 -3.41 12.63 7.86
CA GLY A 206 -3.71 13.70 6.92
C GLY A 206 -2.66 13.83 5.81
N LEU A 207 -3.04 14.47 4.70
CA LEU A 207 -2.16 14.72 3.56
C LEU A 207 -0.91 15.54 3.94
N LEU A 208 -1.06 16.57 4.79
CA LEU A 208 0.06 17.39 5.24
C LEU A 208 1.04 16.61 6.11
N THR A 209 0.52 15.76 7.02
CA THR A 209 1.34 14.89 7.85
C THR A 209 2.10 13.88 6.99
N ALA A 210 1.41 13.20 6.08
CA ALA A 210 2.04 12.26 5.15
C ALA A 210 3.14 12.93 4.32
N ARG A 211 2.88 14.14 3.80
CA ARG A 211 3.87 14.92 3.05
C ARG A 211 5.08 15.33 3.90
N ARG A 212 4.87 15.72 5.17
CA ARG A 212 5.96 16.09 6.07
C ARG A 212 6.90 14.90 6.29
N ILE A 213 6.35 13.73 6.62
CA ILE A 213 7.15 12.51 6.82
C ILE A 213 7.82 12.08 5.52
N ALA A 214 7.16 12.19 4.37
CA ALA A 214 7.78 11.88 3.08
C ALA A 214 9.01 12.75 2.78
N ASN A 215 8.99 14.03 3.20
CA ASN A 215 10.15 14.91 3.09
C ASN A 215 11.28 14.57 4.08
N GLU A 216 10.98 13.89 5.20
CA GLU A 216 12.00 13.39 6.12
C GLU A 216 12.74 12.20 5.52
N VAL A 217 12.03 11.31 4.81
CA VAL A 217 12.64 10.18 4.07
C VAL A 217 13.54 10.65 2.92
N GLN A 218 13.26 11.83 2.37
CA GLN A 218 14.05 12.40 1.27
C GLN A 218 15.42 12.94 1.72
N LYS A 219 15.55 13.34 2.99
CA LYS A 219 16.77 13.94 3.54
C LYS A 219 17.80 12.87 3.89
#